data_AF-A0A1Y3KIC6-F1
#
_entry.id   AF-A0A1Y3KIC6-F1
#
_cell.length_a   1.000
_cell.length_b   1.000
_cell.length_c   1.000
_cell.angle_alpha   90.00
_cell.angle_beta   90.00
_cell.angle_gamma   90.00
#
_symmetry.space_group_name_H-M   'P 1'
#
loop_
_entity.id
_entity.type
_entity.pdbx_description
1 polymer ?
#
loop_
_entity_poly.entity_id
_entity_poly.type
_entity_poly.pdbx_seq_one_letter_code
_entity_poly.pdbx_strand_id
1 'polypeptide(L)'
;MSAEEPLIADLFDVDKRLSLKPVVDFNSYLRNAFGEGPCRCHRCTEGGDESTYSHAHTFTFESRQWHRRFASTSGSDVAQVLKKAWLSYTKADLNLVGTLDLTTLKTFTEYALHPRLLALLAASGVAREVEGQWMLQAQAD
;
A
#
# COMPACT_ATOMS: atom_id res chain seq x y z
N MET A 1 33.58 -10.53 -37.30
CA MET A 1 32.78 -11.50 -36.53
C MET A 1 32.12 -10.70 -35.43
N SER A 2 30.85 -10.34 -35.61
CA SER A 2 30.07 -9.67 -34.57
C SER A 2 29.69 -10.71 -33.53
N ALA A 3 30.04 -10.46 -32.27
CA ALA A 3 29.46 -11.20 -31.16
C ALA A 3 27.98 -10.80 -31.09
N GLU A 4 27.09 -11.73 -31.40
CA GLU A 4 25.68 -11.63 -31.04
C GLU A 4 25.61 -11.70 -29.51
N GLU A 5 25.31 -10.58 -28.87
CA GLU A 5 24.90 -10.57 -27.46
C GLU A 5 23.63 -11.44 -27.32
N PRO A 6 23.58 -12.38 -26.36
CA PRO A 6 22.44 -13.25 -26.22
C PRO A 6 21.24 -12.43 -25.69
N LEU A 7 20.26 -12.21 -26.57
CA LEU A 7 18.96 -11.56 -26.34
C LEU A 7 18.10 -12.18 -25.20
N ILE A 8 18.61 -13.20 -24.50
CA ILE A 8 17.93 -13.93 -23.43
C ILE A 8 18.31 -13.36 -22.04
N ALA A 9 19.40 -12.60 -21.92
CA ALA A 9 19.89 -12.09 -20.63
C ALA A 9 18.96 -11.04 -19.98
N ASP A 10 18.09 -10.38 -20.75
CA ASP A 10 17.26 -9.24 -20.31
C ASP A 10 15.83 -9.65 -19.86
N LEU A 11 15.41 -10.89 -20.15
CA LEU A 11 14.05 -11.36 -19.84
C LEU A 11 13.83 -11.73 -18.36
N PHE A 12 14.90 -11.83 -17.58
CA PHE A 12 14.86 -12.19 -16.16
C PHE A 12 15.54 -11.18 -15.25
N ASP A 13 16.01 -10.03 -15.77
CA ASP A 13 16.62 -9.00 -14.93
C ASP A 13 15.49 -8.30 -14.16
N VAL A 14 15.11 -8.89 -13.03
CA VAL A 14 14.17 -8.32 -12.09
C VAL A 14 14.73 -6.98 -11.66
N ASP A 15 13.95 -5.92 -11.88
CA ASP A 15 14.34 -4.54 -11.55
C ASP A 15 14.99 -4.51 -10.15
N LYS A 16 16.30 -4.26 -10.13
CA LYS A 16 17.12 -4.31 -8.91
C LYS A 16 16.63 -3.32 -7.85
N ARG A 17 15.82 -2.33 -8.23
CA ARG A 17 15.19 -1.40 -7.29
C ARG A 17 14.16 -2.10 -6.39
N LEU A 18 13.58 -3.22 -6.82
CA LEU A 18 12.62 -4.00 -6.04
C LEU A 18 13.25 -4.65 -4.81
N SER A 19 14.56 -4.88 -4.81
CA SER A 19 15.31 -5.40 -3.65
C SER A 19 15.84 -4.31 -2.72
N LEU A 20 15.62 -3.02 -3.03
CA LEU A 20 16.01 -1.93 -2.14
C LEU A 20 15.24 -2.02 -0.84
N LYS A 21 15.96 -1.87 0.28
CA LYS A 21 15.41 -2.02 1.63
C LYS A 21 14.08 -1.27 1.85
N PRO A 22 13.90 0.00 1.45
CA PRO A 22 12.61 0.68 1.62
C PRO A 22 11.45 0.04 0.85
N VAL A 23 11.71 -0.54 -0.32
CA VAL A 23 10.69 -1.24 -1.12
C VAL A 23 10.32 -2.58 -0.47
N VAL A 24 11.32 -3.33 -0.01
CA VAL A 24 11.12 -4.60 0.72
C VAL A 24 10.37 -4.35 2.04
N ASP A 25 10.76 -3.32 2.78
CA ASP A 25 10.14 -2.93 4.04
C ASP A 25 8.67 -2.52 3.81
N PHE A 26 8.37 -1.81 2.73
CA PHE A 26 6.99 -1.42 2.38
C PHE A 26 6.09 -2.62 2.05
N ASN A 27 6.58 -3.59 1.27
CA ASN A 27 5.81 -4.81 0.99
C ASN A 27 5.61 -5.65 2.27
N SER A 28 6.63 -5.72 3.13
CA SER A 28 6.52 -6.36 4.44
C SER A 28 5.53 -5.65 5.36
N TYR A 29 5.48 -4.32 5.31
CA TYR A 29 4.52 -3.51 6.02
C TYR A 29 3.08 -3.79 5.55
N LEU A 30 2.83 -3.83 4.24
CA LEU A 30 1.51 -4.16 3.68
C LEU A 30 1.00 -5.55 4.10
N ARG A 31 1.88 -6.56 4.16
CA ARG A 31 1.52 -7.89 4.67
C ARG A 31 1.08 -7.84 6.12
N ASN A 32 1.75 -7.02 6.93
CA ASN A 32 1.53 -6.91 8.37
C ASN A 32 0.46 -5.88 8.77
N ALA A 33 -0.01 -5.05 7.84
CA ALA A 33 -1.04 -4.03 8.07
C ALA A 33 -2.43 -4.62 8.41
N PHE A 34 -2.65 -5.90 8.10
CA PHE A 34 -3.89 -6.60 8.35
C PHE A 34 -3.68 -7.87 9.18
N GLY A 35 -4.63 -8.16 10.07
CA GLY A 35 -4.73 -9.42 10.80
C GLY A 35 -5.95 -10.22 10.35
N GLU A 36 -5.95 -11.53 10.59
CA GLU A 36 -7.09 -12.39 10.24
C GLU A 36 -8.25 -12.25 11.24
N GLY A 37 -9.47 -12.41 10.73
CA GLY A 37 -10.71 -12.36 11.50
C GLY A 37 -11.30 -10.95 11.65
N PRO A 38 -12.38 -10.82 12.43
CA PRO A 38 -13.09 -9.55 12.61
C PRO A 38 -12.23 -8.53 13.34
N CYS A 39 -12.59 -7.25 13.20
CA CYS A 39 -11.92 -6.18 13.91
C CYS A 39 -12.01 -6.36 15.42
N ARG A 40 -10.87 -6.12 16.10
CA ARG A 40 -10.70 -6.29 17.54
C ARG A 40 -10.56 -4.96 18.29
N CYS A 41 -10.89 -3.84 17.66
CA CYS A 41 -10.91 -2.56 18.37
C CYS A 41 -12.09 -2.50 19.33
N HIS A 42 -11.96 -1.69 20.38
CA HIS A 42 -12.97 -1.56 21.44
C HIS A 42 -14.39 -1.32 20.89
N ARG A 43 -14.52 -0.45 19.88
CA ARG A 43 -15.81 -0.13 19.24
C ARG A 43 -16.45 -1.34 18.54
N CYS A 44 -15.67 -2.15 17.82
CA CYS A 44 -16.19 -3.34 17.13
C CYS A 44 -16.52 -4.46 18.12
N THR A 45 -15.74 -4.62 19.19
CA THR A 45 -16.00 -5.63 20.21
C THR A 45 -17.27 -5.36 21.02
N GLU A 46 -17.70 -4.09 21.11
CA GLU A 46 -18.95 -3.69 21.76
C GLU A 46 -20.18 -3.72 20.83
N GLY A 47 -20.04 -4.25 19.61
CA GLY A 47 -21.13 -4.33 18.63
C GLY A 47 -21.42 -3.02 17.90
N GLY A 48 -20.43 -2.13 17.80
CA GLY A 48 -20.55 -0.90 17.04
C GLY A 48 -20.79 -1.16 15.56
N ASP A 49 -21.63 -0.33 14.95
CA ASP A 49 -21.96 -0.40 13.52
C ASP A 49 -20.85 0.24 12.67
N GLU A 50 -20.17 -0.57 11.85
CA GLU A 50 -19.12 -0.11 10.93
C GLU A 50 -19.61 0.90 9.89
N SER A 51 -20.91 0.93 9.58
CA SER A 51 -21.49 1.91 8.64
C SER A 51 -21.33 3.36 9.13
N THR A 52 -21.12 3.54 10.44
CA THR A 52 -20.93 4.84 11.08
C THR A 52 -19.46 5.30 11.11
N TYR A 53 -18.53 4.46 10.64
CA TYR A 53 -17.10 4.75 10.73
C TYR A 53 -16.64 5.48 9.46
N SER A 54 -15.75 6.45 9.63
CA SER A 54 -15.15 7.18 8.49
C SER A 54 -14.32 6.26 7.60
N HIS A 55 -13.80 5.17 8.16
CA HIS A 55 -12.95 4.20 7.47
C HIS A 55 -13.34 2.78 7.85
N ALA A 56 -13.30 1.87 6.87
CA ALA A 56 -13.57 0.45 7.09
C ALA A 56 -12.57 -0.15 8.10
N HIS A 57 -13.07 -1.02 8.98
CA HIS A 57 -12.25 -1.71 9.97
C HIS A 57 -12.01 -3.17 9.57
N THR A 58 -13.02 -3.78 8.96
CA THR A 58 -12.96 -5.14 8.44
C THR A 58 -13.00 -5.19 6.91
N PHE A 59 -12.31 -6.17 6.35
CA PHE A 59 -12.06 -6.34 4.93
C PHE A 59 -12.23 -7.81 4.56
N THR A 60 -12.53 -8.09 3.29
CA THR A 60 -12.52 -9.45 2.73
C THR A 60 -11.41 -9.55 1.70
N PHE A 61 -10.44 -10.43 1.95
CA PHE A 61 -9.39 -10.78 1.00
C PHE A 61 -9.39 -12.30 0.84
N GLU A 62 -9.34 -12.79 -0.41
CA GLU A 62 -9.29 -14.23 -0.69
C GLU A 62 -10.44 -15.01 -0.02
N SER A 63 -11.65 -14.42 -0.01
CA SER A 63 -12.85 -14.97 0.67
C SER A 63 -12.70 -15.18 2.18
N ARG A 64 -11.66 -14.62 2.80
CA ARG A 64 -11.42 -14.65 4.25
C ARG A 64 -11.60 -13.24 4.81
N GLN A 65 -12.06 -13.18 6.06
CA GLN A 65 -12.21 -11.92 6.78
C GLN A 65 -10.88 -11.49 7.39
N TRP A 66 -10.58 -10.20 7.28
CA TRP A 66 -9.39 -9.55 7.83
C TRP A 66 -9.77 -8.24 8.52
N HIS A 67 -8.92 -7.76 9.41
CA HIS A 67 -9.06 -6.45 10.05
C HIS A 67 -7.78 -5.63 9.90
N ARG A 68 -7.92 -4.31 9.89
CA ARG A 68 -6.78 -3.39 9.93
C ARG A 68 -6.12 -3.38 11.31
N ARG A 69 -4.79 -3.36 11.36
CA ARG A 69 -4.00 -3.17 12.59
C ARG A 69 -3.72 -1.69 12.84
N PHE A 70 -4.63 -1.02 13.53
CA PHE A 70 -4.57 0.44 13.75
C PHE A 70 -3.27 0.95 14.39
N ALA A 71 -2.70 0.17 15.31
CA ALA A 71 -1.52 0.55 16.09
C ALA A 71 -0.28 0.90 15.26
N SER A 72 -0.22 0.47 14.00
CA SER A 72 0.91 0.73 13.10
C SER A 72 0.49 1.23 11.74
N THR A 73 -0.78 1.61 11.56
CA THR A 73 -1.35 1.96 10.25
C THR A 73 -1.99 3.33 10.23
N SER A 74 -1.64 4.23 11.14
CA SER A 74 -2.10 5.62 11.08
C SER A 74 -1.78 6.25 9.72
N GLY A 75 -2.50 7.30 9.34
CA GLY A 75 -2.27 7.98 8.06
C GLY A 75 -0.82 8.46 7.90
N SER A 76 -0.24 9.00 8.98
CA SER A 76 1.16 9.40 9.03
C SER A 76 2.12 8.22 8.89
N ASP A 77 1.89 7.10 9.59
CA ASP A 77 2.73 5.89 9.45
C ASP A 77 2.73 5.39 8.00
N VAL A 78 1.54 5.25 7.40
CA VAL A 78 1.38 4.77 6.01
C VAL A 78 2.03 5.74 5.03
N ALA A 79 1.82 7.05 5.19
CA ALA A 79 2.42 8.06 4.33
C ALA A 79 3.95 8.08 4.43
N GLN A 80 4.52 7.90 5.62
CA GLN A 80 5.97 7.86 5.83
C GLN A 80 6.62 6.64 5.17
N VAL A 81 6.06 5.44 5.34
CA VAL A 81 6.61 4.23 4.70
C VAL A 81 6.46 4.28 3.18
N LEU A 82 5.33 4.81 2.68
CA LEU A 82 5.07 5.02 1.26
C LEU A 82 6.09 5.98 0.64
N LYS A 83 6.33 7.15 1.26
CA LYS A 83 7.34 8.13 0.81
C LYS A 83 8.72 7.51 0.65
N LYS A 84 9.16 6.73 1.65
CA LYS A 84 10.49 6.11 1.64
C LYS A 84 10.63 5.10 0.50
N ALA A 85 9.63 4.24 0.29
CA ALA A 85 9.62 3.29 -0.82
C ALA A 85 9.59 4.00 -2.17
N TRP A 86 8.72 4.99 -2.30
CA TRP A 86 8.59 5.82 -3.50
C TRP A 86 9.90 6.50 -3.88
N LEU A 87 10.53 7.21 -2.95
CA LEU A 87 11.81 7.88 -3.17
C LEU A 87 12.90 6.87 -3.54
N SER A 88 12.94 5.71 -2.87
CA SER A 88 13.92 4.68 -3.16
C SER A 88 13.78 4.12 -4.59
N TYR A 89 12.55 3.91 -5.04
CA TYR A 89 12.23 3.34 -6.36
C TYR A 89 12.33 4.35 -7.50
N THR A 90 11.76 5.55 -7.34
CA THR A 90 11.64 6.57 -8.40
C THR A 90 12.80 7.57 -8.41
N LYS A 91 13.54 7.68 -7.31
CA LYS A 91 14.53 8.75 -7.06
C LYS A 91 13.93 10.16 -7.04
N ALA A 92 12.61 10.27 -6.85
CA ALA A 92 11.88 11.53 -6.71
C ALA A 92 11.05 11.54 -5.43
N ASP A 93 10.80 12.72 -4.88
CA ASP A 93 9.91 12.86 -3.72
C ASP A 93 8.44 12.63 -4.11
N LEU A 94 7.70 11.99 -3.19
CA LEU A 94 6.25 11.86 -3.33
C LEU A 94 5.56 13.07 -2.70
N ASN A 95 4.84 13.84 -3.51
CA ASN A 95 3.90 14.84 -3.02
C ASN A 95 2.68 14.14 -2.40
N LEU A 96 2.38 14.41 -1.12
CA LEU A 96 1.23 13.81 -0.42
C LEU A 96 -0.09 14.51 -0.70
N VAL A 97 -0.12 15.40 -1.67
CA VAL A 97 -1.34 16.08 -2.08
C VAL A 97 -1.45 16.02 -3.60
N GLY A 98 -2.61 15.60 -4.08
CA GLY A 98 -2.91 15.53 -5.51
C GLY A 98 -3.00 14.10 -6.02
N THR A 99 -2.92 13.94 -7.34
CA THR A 99 -3.13 12.64 -7.99
C THR A 99 -2.03 11.65 -7.61
N LEU A 100 -2.44 10.46 -7.16
CA LEU A 100 -1.57 9.32 -6.94
C LEU A 100 -1.34 8.58 -8.26
N ASP A 101 -0.09 8.50 -8.71
CA ASP A 101 0.30 7.60 -9.78
C ASP A 101 0.33 6.15 -9.25
N LEU A 102 -0.85 5.52 -9.32
CA LEU A 102 -1.07 4.13 -8.95
C LEU A 102 -0.29 3.15 -9.82
N THR A 103 0.02 3.51 -11.06
CA THR A 103 0.75 2.64 -11.97
C THR A 103 2.16 2.44 -11.43
N THR A 104 2.86 3.53 -11.13
CA THR A 104 4.20 3.48 -10.51
C THR A 104 4.18 2.80 -9.15
N LEU A 105 3.18 3.10 -8.31
CA LEU A 105 3.04 2.47 -6.99
C LEU A 105 2.90 0.94 -7.08
N LYS A 106 2.11 0.46 -8.05
CA LYS A 106 1.92 -0.98 -8.29
C LYS A 106 3.17 -1.66 -8.83
N THR A 107 4.06 -0.95 -9.51
CA THR A 107 5.31 -1.54 -10.05
C THR A 107 6.24 -2.03 -8.94
N PHE A 108 6.33 -1.31 -7.81
CA PHE A 108 7.15 -1.72 -6.67
C PHE A 108 6.38 -2.41 -5.54
N THR A 109 5.09 -2.68 -5.75
CA THR A 109 4.26 -3.44 -4.83
C THR A 109 3.99 -4.82 -5.41
N GLU A 110 4.21 -5.87 -4.63
CA GLU A 110 3.91 -7.24 -5.04
C GLU A 110 2.44 -7.37 -5.47
N TYR A 111 2.21 -8.07 -6.59
CA TYR A 111 0.89 -8.19 -7.21
C TYR A 111 -0.18 -8.70 -6.22
N ALA A 112 0.16 -9.72 -5.42
CA ALA A 112 -0.74 -10.28 -4.41
C ALA A 112 -1.16 -9.26 -3.32
N LEU A 113 -0.39 -8.17 -3.14
CA LEU A 113 -0.66 -7.14 -2.16
C LEU A 113 -1.45 -5.96 -2.73
N HIS A 114 -1.72 -5.90 -4.04
CA HIS A 114 -2.47 -4.78 -4.64
C HIS A 114 -3.85 -4.55 -4.00
N PRO A 115 -4.66 -5.58 -3.68
CA PRO A 115 -5.92 -5.37 -2.97
C PRO A 115 -5.72 -4.78 -1.56
N ARG A 116 -4.69 -5.25 -0.85
CA ARG A 116 -4.35 -4.76 0.50
C ARG A 116 -3.84 -3.32 0.46
N LEU A 117 -3.07 -2.97 -0.57
CA LEU A 117 -2.57 -1.62 -0.80
C LEU A 117 -3.73 -0.64 -0.94
N LEU A 118 -4.68 -0.89 -1.84
CA LEU A 118 -5.82 0.00 -2.07
C LEU A 118 -6.70 0.13 -0.82
N ALA A 119 -6.97 -1.00 -0.15
CA ALA A 119 -7.70 -1.01 1.11
C ALA A 119 -7.00 -0.17 2.19
N LEU A 120 -5.68 -0.30 2.32
CA LEU A 120 -4.91 0.45 3.32
C LEU A 120 -4.87 1.94 3.02
N LEU A 121 -4.68 2.33 1.76
CA LEU A 121 -4.67 3.74 1.35
C LEU A 121 -5.97 4.44 1.73
N ALA A 122 -7.12 3.83 1.43
CA ALA A 122 -8.43 4.35 1.80
C ALA A 122 -8.69 4.32 3.31
N ALA A 123 -8.36 3.20 3.98
CA ALA A 123 -8.66 3.01 5.39
C ALA A 123 -7.77 3.83 6.33
N SER A 124 -6.57 4.19 5.89
CA SER A 124 -5.66 5.07 6.64
C SER A 124 -5.93 6.56 6.39
N GLY A 125 -6.75 6.89 5.38
CA GLY A 125 -6.98 8.27 4.96
C GLY A 125 -5.83 8.88 4.15
N VAL A 126 -4.82 8.10 3.76
CA VAL A 126 -3.69 8.58 2.94
C VAL A 126 -4.14 8.94 1.53
N ALA A 127 -5.04 8.15 0.96
CA ALA A 127 -5.62 8.46 -0.34
C ALA A 127 -7.11 8.13 -0.35
N ARG A 128 -7.83 8.78 -1.25
CA ARG A 128 -9.24 8.46 -1.55
C ARG A 128 -9.45 8.44 -3.05
N GLU A 129 -10.44 7.69 -3.50
CA GLU A 129 -10.87 7.71 -4.88
C GLU A 129 -11.87 8.86 -5.10
N VAL A 130 -11.61 9.70 -6.09
CA VAL A 130 -12.48 10.80 -6.54
C VAL A 130 -12.60 10.68 -8.05
N GLU A 131 -13.82 10.50 -8.55
CA GLU A 131 -14.11 10.41 -10.00
C GLU A 131 -13.26 9.34 -10.73
N GLY A 132 -12.97 8.22 -10.08
CA GLY A 132 -12.15 7.13 -10.63
C GLY A 132 -10.64 7.37 -10.58
N GLN A 133 -10.19 8.46 -9.95
CA GLN A 133 -8.78 8.76 -9.72
C GLN A 133 -8.44 8.70 -8.24
N TRP A 134 -7.28 8.14 -7.92
CA TRP A 134 -6.78 8.11 -6.56
C TRP A 134 -6.06 9.42 -6.24
N MET A 135 -6.48 10.06 -5.16
CA MET A 135 -5.98 11.36 -4.72
C MET A 135 -5.36 11.22 -3.34
N LEU A 136 -4.07 11.54 -3.22
CA LEU A 136 -3.40 11.67 -1.92
C LEU A 136 -3.98 12.84 -1.14
N GLN A 137 -4.19 12.63 0.14
CA GLN A 137 -4.77 13.59 1.07
C GLN A 137 -3.69 14.17 1.97
N ALA A 138 -3.83 15.45 2.31
CA ALA A 138 -3.03 16.05 3.37
C ALA A 138 -3.23 15.24 4.66
N GLN A 139 -2.13 14.79 5.26
CA GLN A 139 -2.17 14.10 6.54
C GLN A 139 -2.20 15.16 7.64
N ALA A 140 -3.05 14.98 8.65
CA ALA A 140 -2.99 15.82 9.84
C ALA A 140 -1.70 15.50 10.59
N ASP A 141 -0.95 16.54 10.96
CA ASP A 141 0.25 16.45 11.78
C ASP A 141 -0.06 16.07 13.24
#